data_AF-A0A7V5C8W0-F1
#
_entry.id   AF-A0A7V5C8W0-F1
#
_cell.length_a   1.000
_cell.length_b   1.000
_cell.length_c   1.000
_cell.angle_alpha   90.00
_cell.angle_beta   90.00
_cell.angle_gamma   90.00
#
_symmetry.space_group_name_H-M   'P 1'
#
loop_
_entity.id
_entity.type
_entity.pdbx_description
1 polymer ?
#
loop_
_entity_poly.entity_id
_entity_poly.type
_entity_poly.pdbx_seq_one_letter_code
_entity_poly.pdbx_strand_id
1 'polypeptide(L)'
;MTETDALTKDHMEIEDTLVTRRYFAKFEAITGHLARVAAQFEAEGALSRREVEVLARYIVSLGFTFRALANKYHMAGRSAAAAKLTFDREESGFPVQSELLQMAADAAQAGKHLHGLPSADEIKRQMVAEIVGKLSVPTKLQYAMSQRLYYEELARGDLFWPQMDPDAIWLGNEGGKQSRRRYLVHWAVYDSSVNIPTIYLMELEDTGRHALPKDQNRWPEV
;
A
#
# COMPACT_ATOMS: atom_id res chain seq x y z
N MET A 1 -28.27 -11.05 18.15
CA MET A 1 -26.97 -10.36 18.26
C MET A 1 -26.00 -11.17 17.44
N THR A 2 -25.76 -10.73 16.20
CA THR A 2 -25.00 -11.44 15.17
C THR A 2 -23.51 -11.35 15.44
N GLU A 3 -22.76 -12.43 15.16
CA GLU A 3 -21.29 -12.58 15.31
C GLU A 3 -20.45 -11.43 14.77
N THR A 4 -20.99 -10.62 13.86
CA THR A 4 -20.35 -9.42 13.32
C THR A 4 -19.94 -8.42 14.39
N ASP A 5 -20.69 -8.34 15.50
CA ASP A 5 -20.45 -7.38 16.59
C ASP A 5 -19.23 -7.73 17.48
N ALA A 6 -18.67 -8.94 17.30
CA ALA A 6 -17.42 -9.36 17.95
C ALA A 6 -16.19 -9.10 17.07
N LEU A 7 -16.35 -9.01 15.75
CA LEU A 7 -15.25 -8.80 14.78
C LEU A 7 -14.87 -7.32 14.60
N THR A 8 -15.69 -6.38 15.06
CA THR A 8 -15.48 -4.93 14.92
C THR A 8 -15.04 -4.21 16.20
N LYS A 9 -14.89 -4.91 17.33
CA LYS A 9 -14.55 -4.28 18.61
C LYS A 9 -13.13 -3.71 18.68
N ASP A 10 -12.26 -4.14 17.78
CA ASP A 10 -10.83 -3.83 17.82
C ASP A 10 -10.43 -2.71 16.85
N HIS A 11 -11.39 -2.28 16.02
CA HIS A 11 -11.22 -1.18 15.08
C HIS A 11 -11.34 0.16 15.82
N MET A 12 -10.38 1.05 15.61
CA MET A 12 -10.43 2.40 16.14
C MET A 12 -10.27 3.46 15.05
N GLU A 13 -11.05 4.53 15.18
CA GLU A 13 -10.86 5.75 14.40
C GLU A 13 -9.83 6.68 15.05
N ILE A 14 -8.93 7.25 14.24
CA ILE A 14 -8.03 8.31 14.69
C ILE A 14 -8.63 9.67 14.37
N GLU A 15 -9.09 10.37 15.42
CA GLU A 15 -9.74 11.68 15.26
C GLU A 15 -8.77 12.86 15.23
N ASP A 16 -7.64 12.75 15.93
CA ASP A 16 -6.70 13.84 16.15
C ASP A 16 -5.57 13.87 15.12
N THR A 17 -5.25 15.08 14.63
CA THR A 17 -4.23 15.29 13.61
C THR A 17 -2.83 14.89 14.04
N LEU A 18 -2.45 15.17 15.28
CA LEU A 18 -1.11 14.84 15.80
C LEU A 18 -0.98 13.33 15.95
N VAL A 19 -2.03 12.66 16.42
CA VAL A 19 -2.09 11.20 16.51
C VAL A 19 -2.00 10.57 15.11
N THR A 20 -2.75 11.08 14.13
CA THR A 20 -2.69 10.58 12.74
C THR A 20 -1.30 10.75 12.15
N ARG A 21 -0.66 11.91 12.32
CA ARG A 21 0.72 12.13 11.84
C ARG A 21 1.72 11.20 12.50
N ARG A 22 1.60 11.00 13.82
CA ARG A 22 2.46 10.08 14.57
C ARG A 22 2.26 8.63 14.12
N TYR A 23 1.03 8.22 13.84
CA TYR A 23 0.70 6.90 13.31
C TYR A 23 1.45 6.64 12.00
N PHE A 24 1.30 7.52 11.00
CA PHE A 24 1.97 7.36 9.71
C PHE A 24 3.49 7.44 9.81
N ALA A 25 4.03 8.35 10.64
CA ALA A 25 5.47 8.44 10.88
C ALA A 25 6.05 7.15 11.50
N LYS A 26 5.29 6.48 12.37
CA LYS A 26 5.68 5.19 12.94
C LYS A 26 5.77 4.11 11.85
N PHE A 27 4.81 4.04 10.93
CA PHE A 27 4.82 3.09 9.83
C PHE A 27 5.90 3.39 8.79
N GLU A 28 6.18 4.66 8.51
CA GLU A 28 7.32 5.05 7.66
C GLU A 28 8.65 4.56 8.26
N ALA A 29 8.84 4.73 9.58
CA ALA A 29 10.00 4.18 10.25
C ALA A 29 10.04 2.65 10.17
N ILE A 30 8.94 1.96 10.49
CA ILE A 30 8.85 0.49 10.44
C ILE A 30 9.20 -0.04 9.04
N THR A 31 8.58 0.48 7.98
CA THR A 31 8.85 0.06 6.61
C THR A 31 10.30 0.33 6.20
N GLY A 32 10.90 1.44 6.65
CA GLY A 32 12.32 1.72 6.49
C GLY A 32 13.26 0.77 7.26
N HIS A 33 12.79 0.12 8.33
CA HIS A 33 13.53 -0.91 9.05
C HIS A 33 13.40 -2.30 8.40
N LEU A 34 12.26 -2.62 7.77
CA LEU A 34 12.01 -3.94 7.16
C LEU A 34 13.03 -4.30 6.08
N ALA A 35 13.54 -3.33 5.31
CA ALA A 35 14.60 -3.57 4.33
C ALA A 35 15.89 -4.12 4.97
N ARG A 36 16.24 -3.64 6.18
CA ARG A 36 17.40 -4.16 6.93
C ARG A 36 17.14 -5.55 7.48
N VAL A 37 15.91 -5.82 7.92
CA VAL A 37 15.50 -7.16 8.36
C VAL A 37 15.62 -8.15 7.20
N ALA A 38 15.11 -7.81 6.02
CA ALA A 38 15.23 -8.67 4.84
C ALA A 38 16.71 -8.97 4.48
N ALA A 39 17.59 -7.97 4.56
CA ALA A 39 19.03 -8.17 4.35
C ALA A 39 19.68 -9.09 5.40
N GLN A 40 19.22 -9.04 6.66
CA GLN A 40 19.69 -9.96 7.71
C GLN A 40 19.27 -11.41 7.42
N PHE A 41 18.03 -11.63 6.96
CA PHE A 41 17.55 -12.95 6.57
C PHE A 41 18.33 -13.51 5.36
N GLU A 42 18.79 -12.65 4.44
CA GLU A 42 19.73 -13.05 3.37
C GLU A 42 21.06 -13.55 3.94
N ALA A 43 21.64 -12.79 4.86
CA ALA A 43 22.93 -13.10 5.47
C ALA A 43 22.90 -14.41 6.28
N GLU A 44 21.75 -14.71 6.89
CA GLU A 44 21.51 -15.96 7.64
C GLU A 44 21.14 -17.15 6.73
N GLY A 45 20.94 -16.91 5.42
CA GLY A 45 20.55 -17.95 4.46
C GLY A 45 19.09 -18.40 4.58
N ALA A 46 18.27 -17.69 5.37
CA ALA A 46 16.84 -17.95 5.51
C ALA A 46 16.04 -17.49 4.26
N LEU A 47 16.56 -16.49 3.54
CA LEU A 47 16.03 -16.04 2.26
C LEU A 47 17.15 -15.95 1.22
N SER A 48 16.82 -16.26 -0.02
CA SER A 48 17.66 -16.00 -1.17
C SER A 48 17.62 -14.52 -1.56
N ARG A 49 18.66 -14.07 -2.26
CA ARG A 49 18.72 -12.71 -2.82
C ARG A 49 17.49 -12.34 -3.66
N ARG A 50 16.95 -13.28 -4.43
CA ARG A 50 15.76 -13.05 -5.27
C ARG A 50 14.50 -12.86 -4.44
N GLU A 51 14.34 -13.62 -3.36
CA GLU A 51 13.23 -13.44 -2.42
C GLU A 51 13.32 -12.09 -1.71
N VAL A 52 14.52 -11.66 -1.33
CA VAL A 52 14.75 -10.32 -0.74
C VAL A 52 14.41 -9.21 -1.72
N GLU A 53 14.78 -9.35 -2.99
CA GLU A 53 14.41 -8.39 -4.05
C GLU A 53 12.88 -8.31 -4.23
N VAL A 54 12.17 -9.43 -4.16
CA VAL A 54 10.70 -9.47 -4.20
C VAL A 54 10.09 -8.77 -2.98
N LEU A 55 10.55 -9.10 -1.77
CA LEU A 55 10.07 -8.48 -0.53
C LEU A 55 10.30 -6.97 -0.54
N ALA A 56 11.48 -6.51 -1.01
CA ALA A 56 11.80 -5.09 -1.11
C ALA A 56 10.80 -4.34 -2.00
N ARG A 57 10.37 -4.94 -3.12
CA ARG A 57 9.35 -4.33 -4.00
C ARG A 57 8.02 -4.16 -3.28
N TYR A 58 7.52 -5.20 -2.61
CA TYR A 58 6.27 -5.10 -1.87
C TYR A 58 6.34 -4.12 -0.70
N ILE A 59 7.48 -4.04 0.01
CA ILE A 59 7.68 -3.06 1.09
C ILE A 59 7.64 -1.62 0.55
N VAL A 60 8.24 -1.38 -0.62
CA VAL A 60 8.18 -0.07 -1.29
C VAL A 60 6.75 0.27 -1.67
N SER A 61 6.02 -0.66 -2.29
CA SER A 61 4.61 -0.48 -2.64
C SER A 61 3.73 -0.22 -1.42
N LEU A 62 3.98 -0.91 -0.31
CA LEU A 62 3.31 -0.66 0.96
C LEU A 62 3.63 0.75 1.48
N GLY A 63 4.88 1.19 1.39
CA GLY A 63 5.27 2.56 1.73
C GLY A 63 4.50 3.62 0.92
N PHE A 64 4.29 3.40 -0.38
CA PHE A 64 3.47 4.28 -1.21
C PHE A 64 2.00 4.27 -0.80
N THR A 65 1.42 3.10 -0.47
CA THR A 65 0.07 2.99 0.11
C THR A 65 -0.06 3.82 1.39
N PHE A 66 0.89 3.70 2.32
CA PHE A 66 0.88 4.48 3.56
C PHE A 66 1.02 5.99 3.30
N ARG A 67 1.83 6.40 2.32
CA ARG A 67 1.94 7.82 1.93
C ARG A 67 0.63 8.35 1.34
N ALA A 68 -0.06 7.58 0.51
CA ALA A 68 -1.35 7.95 -0.04
C ALA A 68 -2.39 8.12 1.09
N LEU A 69 -2.51 7.12 1.96
CA LEU A 69 -3.40 7.19 3.13
C LEU A 69 -3.02 8.36 4.07
N ALA A 70 -1.74 8.65 4.26
CA ALA A 70 -1.29 9.81 5.02
C ALA A 70 -1.81 11.13 4.43
N ASN A 71 -1.70 11.32 3.10
CA ASN A 71 -2.25 12.49 2.42
C ASN A 71 -3.78 12.61 2.57
N LYS A 72 -4.49 11.48 2.56
CA LYS A 72 -5.94 11.43 2.79
C LYS A 72 -6.33 11.86 4.20
N TYR A 73 -5.59 11.40 5.21
CA TYR A 73 -5.98 11.52 6.63
C TYR A 73 -5.24 12.60 7.45
N HIS A 74 -4.15 13.20 6.96
CA HIS A 74 -3.38 14.23 7.68
C HIS A 74 -4.16 15.49 8.07
N MET A 75 -5.37 15.67 7.56
CA MET A 75 -6.27 16.77 7.90
C MET A 75 -7.42 16.36 8.85
N ALA A 76 -7.45 15.10 9.31
CA ALA A 76 -8.38 14.62 10.32
C ALA A 76 -8.35 15.54 11.55
N GLY A 77 -9.51 16.00 12.01
CA GLY A 77 -9.64 16.94 13.13
C GLY A 77 -9.34 18.40 12.81
N ARG A 78 -8.80 18.75 11.62
CA ARG A 78 -8.58 20.15 11.19
C ARG A 78 -9.58 20.66 10.17
N SER A 79 -10.19 19.78 9.40
CA SER A 79 -11.23 20.12 8.43
C SER A 79 -12.44 19.25 8.67
N ALA A 80 -13.65 19.83 8.70
CA ALA A 80 -14.89 19.07 8.84
C ALA A 80 -15.13 18.09 7.66
N ALA A 81 -14.51 18.35 6.51
CA ALA A 81 -14.58 17.48 5.34
C ALA A 81 -13.53 16.35 5.36
N ALA A 82 -12.55 16.39 6.26
CA ALA A 82 -11.50 15.38 6.31
C ALA A 82 -12.04 14.09 6.95
N ALA A 83 -11.82 12.97 6.26
CA ALA A 83 -12.11 11.66 6.79
C ALA A 83 -11.15 11.30 7.94
N LYS A 84 -11.53 10.29 8.71
CA LYS A 84 -10.73 9.69 9.78
C LYS A 84 -10.25 8.32 9.34
N LEU A 85 -9.03 7.95 9.73
CA LEU A 85 -8.49 6.63 9.46
C LEU A 85 -9.06 5.64 10.46
N THR A 86 -9.56 4.50 9.98
CA THR A 86 -9.86 3.33 10.81
C THR A 86 -8.70 2.35 10.73
N PHE A 87 -8.22 1.87 11.88
CA PHE A 87 -7.15 0.89 11.96
C PHE A 87 -7.45 -0.17 13.02
N ASP A 88 -6.80 -1.32 12.88
CA ASP A 88 -6.86 -2.41 13.85
C ASP A 88 -5.92 -2.10 15.03
N ARG A 89 -6.48 -1.90 16.22
CA ARG A 89 -5.68 -1.52 17.40
C ARG A 89 -5.07 -2.72 18.11
N GLU A 90 -5.75 -3.86 18.13
CA GLU A 90 -5.41 -4.94 19.07
C GLU A 90 -4.38 -5.90 18.50
N GLU A 91 -4.46 -6.18 17.19
CA GLU A 91 -3.60 -7.17 16.56
C GLU A 91 -2.49 -6.51 15.74
N SER A 92 -2.84 -5.96 14.58
CA SER A 92 -1.84 -5.61 13.56
C SER A 92 -1.31 -4.18 13.65
N GLY A 93 -2.11 -3.24 14.12
CA GLY A 93 -1.82 -1.81 14.03
C GLY A 93 -2.03 -1.21 12.63
N PHE A 94 -2.30 -2.04 11.63
CA PHE A 94 -2.44 -1.61 10.23
C PHE A 94 -3.86 -1.06 9.94
N PRO A 95 -4.04 -0.29 8.85
CA PRO A 95 -5.36 0.15 8.42
C PRO A 95 -6.34 -1.02 8.27
N VAL A 96 -7.63 -0.83 8.48
CA VAL A 96 -8.57 -1.92 8.19
C VAL A 96 -8.69 -2.15 6.69
N GLN A 97 -9.02 -3.37 6.26
CA GLN A 97 -9.10 -3.69 4.82
C GLN A 97 -10.03 -2.76 4.02
N SER A 98 -11.11 -2.27 4.62
CA SER A 98 -12.04 -1.34 3.97
C SER A 98 -11.37 -0.02 3.55
N GLU A 99 -10.31 0.41 4.23
CA GLU A 99 -9.52 1.59 3.85
C GLU A 99 -8.81 1.38 2.51
N LEU A 100 -8.25 0.19 2.30
CA LEU A 100 -7.58 -0.15 1.04
C LEU A 100 -8.60 -0.37 -0.09
N LEU A 101 -9.76 -0.95 0.20
CA LEU A 101 -10.84 -1.08 -0.79
C LEU A 101 -11.36 0.29 -1.24
N GLN A 102 -11.56 1.21 -0.31
CA GLN A 102 -11.93 2.59 -0.63
C GLN A 102 -10.83 3.29 -1.44
N MET A 103 -9.55 3.09 -1.07
CA MET A 103 -8.41 3.64 -1.80
C MET A 103 -8.36 3.11 -3.26
N ALA A 104 -8.64 1.81 -3.47
CA ALA A 104 -8.72 1.23 -4.81
C ALA A 104 -9.87 1.84 -5.63
N ALA A 105 -11.03 2.07 -5.01
CA ALA A 105 -12.15 2.77 -5.65
C ALA A 105 -11.79 4.22 -6.00
N ASP A 106 -11.11 4.95 -5.11
CA ASP A 106 -10.65 6.32 -5.33
C ASP A 106 -9.63 6.37 -6.50
N ALA A 107 -8.75 5.37 -6.61
CA ALA A 107 -7.73 5.29 -7.65
C ALA A 107 -8.32 5.18 -9.06
N ALA A 108 -9.41 4.43 -9.22
CA ALA A 108 -10.14 4.34 -10.48
C ALA A 108 -10.69 5.70 -10.97
N GLN A 109 -10.89 6.66 -10.05
CA GLN A 109 -11.42 7.98 -10.35
C GLN A 109 -10.36 9.09 -10.26
N ALA A 110 -9.12 8.76 -9.90
CA ALA A 110 -8.07 9.74 -9.59
C ALA A 110 -7.82 10.74 -10.72
N GLY A 111 -7.77 10.28 -11.98
CA GLY A 111 -7.57 11.16 -13.13
C GLY A 111 -8.65 12.24 -13.25
N LYS A 112 -9.92 11.87 -13.07
CA LYS A 112 -11.06 12.80 -13.09
C LYS A 112 -10.96 13.83 -11.96
N HIS A 113 -10.60 13.39 -10.75
CA HIS A 113 -10.40 14.29 -9.61
C HIS A 113 -9.23 15.26 -9.83
N LEU A 114 -8.11 14.78 -10.38
CA LEU A 114 -6.94 15.61 -10.67
C LEU A 114 -7.21 16.69 -11.71
N HIS A 115 -8.07 16.44 -12.70
CA HIS A 115 -8.48 17.48 -13.66
C HIS A 115 -9.32 18.58 -13.02
N GLY A 116 -10.11 18.25 -11.99
CA GLY A 116 -10.94 19.22 -11.27
C GLY A 116 -10.19 20.00 -10.18
N LEU A 117 -8.99 19.57 -9.79
CA LEU A 117 -8.19 20.18 -8.72
C LEU A 117 -7.09 21.09 -9.28
N PRO A 118 -6.85 22.28 -8.70
CA PRO A 118 -5.68 23.08 -9.03
C PRO A 118 -4.38 22.29 -8.81
N SER A 119 -3.32 22.64 -9.53
CA SER A 119 -2.01 22.01 -9.33
C SER A 119 -1.46 22.30 -7.94
N ALA A 120 -0.57 21.42 -7.46
CA ALA A 120 0.11 21.61 -6.18
C ALA A 120 0.77 23.00 -6.05
N ASP A 121 1.39 23.50 -7.11
CA ASP A 121 2.04 24.82 -7.09
C ASP A 121 1.04 25.97 -7.06
N GLU A 122 -0.10 25.81 -7.73
CA GLU A 122 -1.17 26.81 -7.67
C GLU A 122 -1.78 26.89 -6.27
N ILE A 123 -2.05 25.75 -5.63
CA ILE A 123 -2.55 25.71 -4.25
C ILE A 123 -1.53 26.35 -3.30
N LYS A 124 -0.23 26.07 -3.46
CA LYS A 124 0.85 26.73 -2.68
C LYS A 124 0.85 28.24 -2.86
N ARG A 125 0.73 28.74 -4.10
CA ARG A 125 0.66 30.19 -4.37
C ARG A 125 -0.53 30.83 -3.66
N GLN A 126 -1.71 30.20 -3.73
CA GLN A 126 -2.91 30.67 -3.05
C GLN A 126 -2.75 30.67 -1.52
N MET A 127 -2.11 29.62 -0.96
CA MET A 127 -1.81 29.56 0.47
C MET A 127 -0.91 30.72 0.91
N VAL A 128 0.16 31.01 0.16
CA VAL A 128 1.07 32.14 0.46
C VAL A 128 0.34 33.47 0.39
N ALA A 129 -0.48 33.68 -0.65
CA ALA A 129 -1.28 34.90 -0.80
C ALA A 129 -2.27 35.10 0.36
N GLU A 130 -2.91 34.03 0.83
CA GLU A 130 -3.83 34.10 1.97
C GLU A 130 -3.08 34.37 3.29
N ILE A 131 -1.96 33.68 3.53
CA ILE A 131 -1.15 33.88 4.73
C ILE A 131 -0.61 35.31 4.79
N VAL A 132 -0.04 35.84 3.70
CA VAL A 132 0.56 37.18 3.70
C VAL A 132 -0.53 38.27 3.64
N GLY A 133 -1.57 38.07 2.84
CA GLY A 133 -2.62 39.07 2.62
C GLY A 133 -3.64 39.17 3.74
N LYS A 134 -3.97 38.05 4.39
CA LYS A 134 -5.01 38.00 5.44
C LYS A 134 -4.49 37.61 6.82
N LEU A 135 -3.21 37.22 6.93
CA LEU A 135 -2.60 36.74 8.18
C LEU A 135 -3.38 35.58 8.83
N SER A 136 -4.02 34.76 7.99
CA SER A 136 -4.85 33.62 8.41
C SER A 136 -4.26 32.29 7.97
N VAL A 137 -4.56 31.22 8.73
CA VAL A 137 -4.18 29.86 8.37
C VAL A 137 -5.13 29.35 7.27
N PRO A 138 -4.62 28.97 6.08
CA PRO A 138 -5.46 28.64 4.94
C PRO A 138 -5.93 27.17 4.98
N THR A 139 -6.69 26.80 6.02
CA THR A 139 -7.06 25.40 6.30
C THR A 139 -7.79 24.72 5.13
N LYS A 140 -8.64 25.46 4.39
CA LYS A 140 -9.33 24.94 3.20
C LYS A 140 -8.36 24.60 2.07
N LEU A 141 -7.36 25.46 1.84
CA LEU A 141 -6.33 25.22 0.82
C LEU A 141 -5.37 24.11 1.27
N GLN A 142 -5.08 23.98 2.56
CA GLN A 142 -4.32 22.85 3.09
C GLN A 142 -5.04 21.52 2.86
N TYR A 143 -6.37 21.49 3.05
CA TYR A 143 -7.18 20.33 2.73
C TYR A 143 -7.19 20.04 1.22
N ALA A 144 -7.39 21.05 0.39
CA ALA A 144 -7.30 20.88 -1.07
C ALA A 144 -5.93 20.36 -1.52
N MET A 145 -4.85 20.83 -0.90
CA MET A 145 -3.48 20.35 -1.14
C MET A 145 -3.34 18.88 -0.75
N SER A 146 -3.88 18.47 0.40
CA SER A 146 -3.79 17.07 0.85
C SER A 146 -4.54 16.14 -0.10
N GLN A 147 -5.73 16.55 -0.57
CA GLN A 147 -6.49 15.81 -1.59
C GLN A 147 -5.75 15.75 -2.92
N ARG A 148 -5.14 16.86 -3.36
CA ARG A 148 -4.32 16.90 -4.57
C ARG A 148 -3.17 15.90 -4.51
N LEU A 149 -2.41 15.92 -3.42
CA LEU A 149 -1.30 14.99 -3.20
C LEU A 149 -1.75 13.53 -3.09
N TYR A 150 -2.90 13.28 -2.45
CA TYR A 150 -3.49 11.95 -2.37
C TYR A 150 -3.75 11.38 -3.77
N TYR A 151 -4.49 12.10 -4.61
CA TYR A 151 -4.79 11.63 -5.96
C TYR A 151 -3.57 11.58 -6.88
N GLU A 152 -2.55 12.42 -6.67
CA GLU A 152 -1.28 12.32 -7.40
C GLU A 152 -0.53 11.03 -7.07
N GLU A 153 -0.50 10.61 -5.80
CA GLU A 153 0.09 9.33 -5.42
C GLU A 153 -0.75 8.14 -5.95
N LEU A 154 -2.09 8.24 -5.92
CA LEU A 154 -2.95 7.22 -6.53
C LEU A 154 -2.71 7.06 -8.04
N ALA A 155 -2.57 8.19 -8.75
CA ALA A 155 -2.32 8.19 -10.19
C ALA A 155 -0.91 7.73 -10.56
N ARG A 156 0.06 7.86 -9.65
CA ARG A 156 1.42 7.32 -9.86
C ARG A 156 1.42 5.79 -9.93
N GLY A 157 0.55 5.13 -9.16
CA GLY A 157 0.48 3.68 -9.09
C GLY A 157 1.56 3.08 -8.17
N ASP A 158 1.94 1.83 -8.44
CA ASP A 158 2.89 1.03 -7.65
C ASP A 158 2.48 0.81 -6.18
N LEU A 159 1.19 0.99 -5.87
CA LEU A 159 0.62 0.82 -4.54
C LEU A 159 0.45 -0.65 -4.19
N PHE A 160 0.45 -0.95 -2.89
CA PHE A 160 0.00 -2.24 -2.36
C PHE A 160 -1.53 -2.25 -2.30
N TRP A 161 -2.15 -3.13 -3.08
CA TRP A 161 -3.60 -3.31 -3.18
C TRP A 161 -4.10 -4.44 -2.27
N PRO A 162 -5.43 -4.49 -2.01
CA PRO A 162 -6.03 -5.63 -1.29
C PRO A 162 -5.65 -7.00 -1.86
N GLN A 163 -5.47 -7.06 -3.18
CA GLN A 163 -4.98 -8.23 -3.89
C GLN A 163 -3.91 -7.78 -4.89
N MET A 164 -2.73 -8.38 -4.81
CA MET A 164 -1.63 -8.19 -5.75
C MET A 164 -1.51 -9.47 -6.57
N ASP A 165 -1.54 -9.31 -7.89
CA ASP A 165 -1.50 -10.44 -8.82
C ASP A 165 -0.19 -11.24 -8.68
N PRO A 166 -0.25 -12.56 -8.94
CA PRO A 166 0.94 -13.38 -8.94
C PRO A 166 1.87 -13.03 -10.10
N ASP A 167 3.17 -13.07 -9.81
CA ASP A 167 4.25 -12.97 -10.78
C ASP A 167 5.24 -14.12 -10.56
N ALA A 168 6.03 -14.44 -11.59
CA ALA A 168 6.96 -15.56 -11.59
C ALA A 168 8.34 -15.16 -12.09
N ILE A 169 9.35 -15.46 -11.27
CA ILE A 169 10.75 -15.26 -11.60
C ILE A 169 11.36 -16.62 -11.98
N TRP A 170 11.87 -16.73 -13.20
CA TRP A 170 12.57 -17.94 -13.66
C TRP A 170 13.92 -18.11 -12.95
N LEU A 171 14.08 -19.20 -12.20
CA LEU A 171 15.28 -19.51 -11.41
C LEU A 171 16.34 -20.28 -12.19
N GLY A 172 15.94 -21.01 -13.21
CA GLY A 172 16.83 -21.84 -14.00
C GLY A 172 16.15 -23.09 -14.51
N ASN A 173 16.95 -23.96 -15.12
CA ASN A 173 16.50 -25.27 -15.59
C ASN A 173 17.28 -26.37 -14.87
N GLU A 174 16.57 -27.37 -14.35
CA GLU A 174 17.14 -28.53 -13.68
C GLU A 174 16.87 -29.83 -14.46
N GLY A 175 17.84 -30.74 -14.42
CA GLY A 175 17.76 -32.06 -15.05
C GLY A 175 18.02 -32.03 -16.55
N GLY A 176 18.95 -32.87 -17.03
CA GLY A 176 19.43 -32.89 -18.42
C GLY A 176 18.33 -33.04 -19.51
N LYS A 177 18.02 -34.28 -19.93
CA LYS A 177 17.13 -34.54 -21.10
C LYS A 177 15.65 -34.15 -20.90
N GLN A 178 15.24 -33.87 -19.67
CA GLN A 178 13.88 -33.46 -19.28
C GLN A 178 14.02 -32.19 -18.43
N SER A 179 14.46 -31.10 -19.07
CA SER A 179 14.72 -29.80 -18.42
C SER A 179 13.46 -29.28 -17.72
N ARG A 180 13.42 -29.40 -16.39
CA ARG A 180 12.39 -28.83 -15.52
C ARG A 180 12.71 -27.37 -15.27
N ARG A 181 11.75 -26.48 -15.48
CA ARG A 181 11.96 -25.05 -15.24
C ARG A 181 11.65 -24.77 -13.77
N ARG A 182 12.61 -24.21 -13.02
CA ARG A 182 12.36 -23.73 -11.66
C ARG A 182 11.87 -22.29 -11.70
N TYR A 183 10.84 -21.99 -10.91
CA TYR A 183 10.29 -20.65 -10.75
C TYR A 183 10.15 -20.30 -9.27
N LEU A 184 10.39 -19.03 -8.95
CA LEU A 184 9.90 -18.40 -7.73
C LEU A 184 8.63 -17.64 -8.10
N VAL A 185 7.49 -18.16 -7.67
CA VAL A 185 6.20 -17.49 -7.79
C VAL A 185 5.95 -16.67 -6.53
N HIS A 186 5.48 -15.44 -6.70
CA HIS A 186 5.13 -14.58 -5.58
C HIS A 186 3.84 -13.81 -5.85
N TRP A 187 3.08 -13.57 -4.79
CA TRP A 187 1.89 -12.73 -4.79
C TRP A 187 1.71 -12.14 -3.40
N ALA A 188 0.79 -11.19 -3.27
CA ALA A 188 0.49 -10.63 -1.96
C ALA A 188 -1.00 -10.33 -1.82
N VAL A 189 -1.50 -10.40 -0.59
CA VAL A 189 -2.89 -10.12 -0.25
C VAL A 189 -2.90 -9.33 1.05
N TYR A 190 -3.84 -8.40 1.17
CA TYR A 190 -4.15 -7.80 2.45
C TYR A 190 -5.14 -8.70 3.19
N ASP A 191 -4.66 -9.42 4.19
CA ASP A 191 -5.48 -10.36 4.94
C ASP A 191 -6.57 -9.60 5.70
N SER A 192 -7.83 -9.83 5.34
CA SER A 192 -8.98 -9.17 5.92
C SER A 192 -9.29 -9.60 7.34
N SER A 193 -8.83 -10.79 7.73
CA SER A 193 -9.14 -11.37 9.04
C SER A 193 -8.32 -10.73 10.16
N VAL A 194 -7.07 -10.36 9.86
CA VAL A 194 -6.11 -9.76 10.81
C VAL A 194 -5.59 -8.39 10.38
N ASN A 195 -6.04 -7.87 9.24
CA ASN A 195 -5.63 -6.59 8.65
C ASN A 195 -4.11 -6.48 8.37
N ILE A 196 -3.45 -7.56 7.94
CA ILE A 196 -2.00 -7.56 7.70
C ILE A 196 -1.70 -7.75 6.20
N PRO A 197 -0.74 -6.98 5.64
CA PRO A 197 -0.15 -7.31 4.33
C PRO A 197 0.62 -8.62 4.39
N THR A 198 0.16 -9.64 3.66
CA THR A 198 0.76 -10.97 3.62
C THR A 198 1.35 -11.22 2.24
N ILE A 199 2.65 -11.52 2.19
CA ILE A 199 3.38 -11.84 0.96
C ILE A 199 3.63 -13.34 0.94
N TYR A 200 3.28 -13.98 -0.16
CA TYR A 200 3.52 -15.40 -0.39
C TYR A 200 4.68 -15.56 -1.36
N LEU A 201 5.58 -16.46 -1.03
CA LEU A 201 6.70 -16.89 -1.86
C LEU A 201 6.60 -18.40 -2.01
N MET A 202 6.64 -18.89 -3.25
CA MET A 202 6.55 -20.30 -3.55
C MET A 202 7.57 -20.66 -4.62
N GLU A 203 8.51 -21.51 -4.27
CA GLU A 203 9.37 -22.14 -5.25
C GLU A 203 8.71 -23.40 -5.82
N LEU A 204 8.69 -23.54 -7.15
CA LEU A 204 8.15 -24.70 -7.82
C LEU A 204 8.99 -25.14 -9.02
N GLU A 205 8.85 -26.42 -9.36
CA GLU A 205 9.34 -27.01 -10.61
C GLU A 205 8.18 -27.21 -11.59
N ASP A 206 8.36 -26.73 -12.82
CA ASP A 206 7.42 -26.86 -13.91
C ASP A 206 7.98 -27.80 -15.00
N THR A 207 7.24 -28.87 -15.27
CA THR A 207 7.48 -29.83 -16.37
C THR A 207 6.59 -29.56 -17.59
N GLY A 208 5.78 -28.50 -17.56
CA GLY A 208 4.83 -28.17 -18.60
C GLY A 208 5.49 -27.83 -19.95
N ARG A 209 4.77 -28.15 -21.03
CA ARG A 209 5.21 -27.85 -22.40
C ARG A 209 5.44 -26.35 -22.59
N HIS A 210 4.49 -25.55 -22.12
CA HIS A 210 4.56 -24.09 -22.10
C HIS A 210 5.13 -23.61 -20.77
N ALA A 211 5.87 -22.50 -20.79
CA ALA A 211 6.37 -21.88 -19.57
C ALA A 211 5.19 -21.45 -18.70
N LEU A 212 5.24 -21.75 -17.39
CA LEU A 212 4.16 -21.49 -16.46
C LEU A 212 3.47 -20.11 -16.62
N PRO A 213 4.17 -18.96 -16.71
CA PRO A 213 3.52 -17.65 -16.82
C PRO A 213 2.87 -17.37 -18.19
N LYS A 214 3.11 -18.25 -19.17
CA LYS A 214 2.55 -18.17 -20.53
C LYS A 214 1.48 -19.24 -20.76
N ASP A 215 1.23 -20.09 -19.78
CA ASP A 215 0.29 -21.20 -19.89
C ASP A 215 -1.07 -20.79 -19.33
N GLN A 216 -1.98 -20.37 -20.22
CA GLN A 216 -3.30 -19.84 -19.85
C GLN A 216 -4.17 -20.83 -19.06
N ASN A 217 -3.92 -22.14 -19.16
CA ASN A 217 -4.71 -23.14 -18.44
C ASN A 217 -4.20 -23.38 -17.01
N ARG A 218 -2.99 -22.94 -16.68
CA ARG A 218 -2.31 -23.23 -15.41
C ARG A 218 -1.92 -21.97 -14.64
N TRP A 219 -1.63 -20.89 -15.34
CA TRP A 219 -1.47 -19.57 -14.75
C TRP A 219 -2.85 -18.97 -14.51
N PRO A 220 -3.08 -18.29 -13.37
CA PRO A 220 -4.35 -17.64 -13.12
C PRO A 220 -4.70 -16.64 -14.23
N GLU A 221 -5.95 -16.69 -14.65
CA GLU A 221 -6.57 -15.66 -15.48
C GLU A 221 -6.88 -14.47 -14.56
N VAL A 222 -5.92 -13.55 -14.44
CA VAL A 222 -6.06 -12.26 -13.74
C VAL A 222 -6.42 -11.15 -14.72
#